data_AF-A0A960H458-F1
#
_entry.id   AF-A0A960H458-F1
#
_cell.length_a   1.000
_cell.length_b   1.000
_cell.length_c   1.000
_cell.angle_alpha   90.00
_cell.angle_beta   90.00
_cell.angle_gamma   90.00
#
_symmetry.space_group_name_H-M   'P 1'
#
loop_
_entity.id
_entity.type
_entity.pdbx_description
1 polymer ?
#
loop_
_entity_poly.entity_id
_entity_poly.type
_entity_poly.pdbx_seq_one_letter_code
_entity_poly.pdbx_strand_id
1 'polypeptide(L)'
;IPGSGFFVVGPDISPGLYRTSGTGSTWGVWINDVPTEDSMCLWFTYSTPDANKDHVVETNISMGPMYANINPSVKAFESINCQPWTRVR
;
A
#
# COMPACT_ATOMS: atom_id res chain seq x y z
N ILE A 1 5.70 7.74 -3.55
CA ILE A 1 6.18 6.71 -2.58
C ILE A 1 6.73 5.56 -3.40
N PRO A 2 7.94 5.04 -3.10
CA PRO A 2 8.44 3.84 -3.75
C PRO A 2 7.42 2.70 -3.71
N GLY A 3 7.49 1.79 -4.68
CA GLY A 3 6.47 0.75 -4.88
C GLY A 3 6.34 -0.24 -3.72
N SER A 4 7.39 -0.48 -2.95
CA SER A 4 7.32 -1.31 -1.75
C SER A 4 8.17 -0.74 -0.63
N GLY A 5 7.76 -0.99 0.61
CA GLY A 5 8.43 -0.53 1.81
C GLY A 5 7.46 -0.11 2.91
N PHE A 6 8.04 0.27 4.04
CA PHE A 6 7.37 0.84 5.19
C PHE A 6 7.79 2.31 5.33
N PHE A 7 6.81 3.20 5.52
CA PHE A 7 7.01 4.64 5.49
C PHE A 7 6.24 5.31 6.63
N VAL A 8 6.93 6.07 7.46
CA VAL A 8 6.34 6.86 8.53
C VAL A 8 5.78 8.16 7.94
N VAL A 9 4.53 8.47 8.27
CA VAL A 9 3.85 9.68 7.80
C VAL A 9 4.43 10.91 8.52
N GLY A 10 4.87 11.90 7.75
CA GLY A 10 5.60 13.07 8.19
C GLY A 10 7.06 13.00 7.75
N PRO A 11 7.89 12.14 8.37
CA PRO A 11 9.29 11.99 8.00
C PRO A 11 9.52 11.46 6.58
N ASP A 12 8.82 10.38 6.19
CA ASP A 12 9.08 9.71 4.91
C ASP A 12 8.11 10.15 3.82
N ILE A 13 6.83 10.36 4.19
CA ILE A 13 5.75 10.68 3.26
C ILE A 13 4.76 11.68 3.85
N SER A 14 4.23 12.59 3.04
CA SER A 14 3.22 13.55 3.50
C SER A 14 1.79 12.99 3.44
N PRO A 15 0.86 13.47 4.27
CA PRO A 15 -0.56 13.18 4.12
C PRO A 15 -1.10 13.55 2.72
N GLY A 16 -2.06 12.79 2.22
CA GLY A 16 -2.64 13.00 0.90
C GLY A 16 -3.28 11.75 0.32
N LEU A 17 -3.89 11.92 -0.86
CA LEU A 17 -4.41 10.79 -1.62
C LEU A 17 -3.33 10.33 -2.60
N TYR A 18 -2.99 9.04 -2.54
CA TYR A 18 -2.01 8.44 -3.43
C TYR A 18 -2.67 7.42 -4.35
N ARG A 19 -2.11 7.26 -5.55
CA ARG A 19 -2.54 6.27 -6.54
C ARG A 19 -1.35 5.43 -6.99
N THR A 20 -1.53 4.12 -7.06
CA THR A 20 -0.63 3.20 -7.75
C THR A 20 -1.29 2.64 -9.01
N SER A 21 -0.49 2.19 -9.96
CA SER A 21 -0.97 1.50 -11.17
C SER A 21 -1.33 0.02 -10.93
N GLY A 22 -1.05 -0.51 -9.73
CA GLY A 22 -1.40 -1.87 -9.33
C GLY A 22 -0.19 -2.70 -8.92
N THR A 23 -0.23 -4.01 -9.21
CA THR A 23 0.86 -4.93 -8.86
C THR A 23 2.20 -4.52 -9.45
N GLY A 24 3.21 -4.51 -8.58
CA GLY A 24 4.61 -4.34 -8.89
C GLY A 24 5.25 -5.60 -9.44
N SER A 25 4.60 -6.76 -9.27
CA SER A 25 5.16 -8.04 -9.65
C SER A 25 5.29 -8.16 -11.16
N THR A 26 6.46 -8.64 -11.60
CA THR A 26 6.72 -8.96 -13.01
C THR A 26 6.15 -10.32 -13.42
N TRP A 27 5.72 -11.14 -12.45
CA TRP A 27 5.19 -12.49 -12.67
C TRP A 27 3.96 -12.73 -11.76
N GLY A 28 2.91 -13.30 -12.33
CA GLY A 28 1.77 -13.75 -11.53
C GLY A 28 1.86 -15.24 -11.22
N VAL A 29 1.45 -15.60 -10.02
CA VAL A 29 1.20 -16.96 -9.56
C VAL A 29 -0.29 -17.06 -9.27
N TRP A 30 -0.96 -17.95 -9.99
CA TRP A 30 -2.39 -18.19 -9.87
C TRP A 30 -2.64 -19.62 -9.40
N ILE A 31 -3.58 -19.78 -8.48
CA ILE A 31 -4.08 -21.08 -8.02
C ILE A 31 -5.57 -21.08 -8.28
N ASN A 32 -6.04 -21.99 -9.15
CA ASN A 32 -7.45 -22.07 -9.56
C ASN A 32 -8.00 -20.71 -10.07
N ASP A 33 -7.23 -20.05 -10.95
CA ASP A 33 -7.55 -18.73 -11.51
C ASP A 33 -7.66 -17.57 -10.48
N VAL A 34 -7.21 -17.79 -9.24
CA VAL A 34 -7.12 -16.75 -8.22
C VAL A 34 -5.65 -16.33 -8.07
N PRO A 35 -5.32 -15.04 -8.21
CA PRO A 35 -3.96 -14.55 -7.97
C PRO A 35 -3.59 -14.72 -6.50
N THR A 36 -2.36 -15.14 -6.24
CA THR A 36 -1.79 -15.19 -4.89
C THR A 36 -1.41 -13.79 -4.40
N GLU A 37 -1.26 -13.63 -3.08
CA GLU A 37 -0.85 -12.36 -2.46
C GLU A 37 0.49 -11.85 -3.03
N ASP A 38 1.44 -12.75 -3.27
CA ASP A 38 2.74 -12.45 -3.91
C ASP A 38 2.62 -11.87 -5.33
N SER A 39 1.45 -12.01 -5.96
CA SER A 39 1.16 -11.49 -7.29
C SER A 39 0.39 -10.18 -7.28
N MET A 40 -0.10 -9.76 -6.12
CA MET A 40 -0.97 -8.60 -5.95
C MET A 40 -0.23 -7.46 -5.28
N CYS A 41 -0.68 -6.23 -5.53
CA CYS A 41 -0.29 -5.09 -4.72
C CYS A 41 -1.14 -5.09 -3.46
N LEU A 42 -0.49 -5.01 -2.30
CA LEU A 42 -1.11 -4.93 -0.99
C LEU A 42 -0.58 -3.68 -0.27
N TRP A 43 -1.44 -3.02 0.48
CA TRP A 43 -0.99 -1.94 1.34
C TRP A 43 -1.81 -1.87 2.63
N PHE A 44 -1.18 -1.28 3.64
CA PHE A 44 -1.77 -1.02 4.95
C PHE A 44 -1.49 0.42 5.36
N THR A 45 -2.41 0.96 6.13
CA THR A 45 -2.22 2.20 6.88
C THR A 45 -2.40 1.90 8.37
N TYR A 46 -1.57 2.52 9.19
CA TYR A 46 -1.56 2.29 10.64
C TYR A 46 -1.82 3.59 11.38
N SER A 47 -2.51 3.50 12.51
CA SER A 47 -2.72 4.62 13.44
C SER A 47 -1.53 4.86 14.37
N THR A 48 -0.54 3.99 14.33
CA THR A 48 0.73 4.06 15.07
C THR A 48 1.92 4.15 14.09
N PRO A 49 3.09 4.66 14.51
CA PRO A 49 4.25 4.83 13.63
C PRO A 49 5.00 3.51 13.33
N ASP A 50 4.47 2.37 13.76
CA ASP A 50 4.98 1.02 13.57
C ASP A 50 3.97 0.13 12.80
N ALA A 51 4.44 -1.01 12.29
CA ALA A 51 3.61 -1.97 11.55
C ALA A 51 2.80 -2.89 12.47
N ASN A 52 2.12 -2.32 13.48
CA ASN A 52 1.30 -3.09 14.39
C ASN A 52 -0.07 -3.41 13.77
N LYS A 53 -0.33 -4.70 13.54
CA LYS A 53 -1.57 -5.17 12.90
C LYS A 53 -2.84 -4.91 13.71
N ASP A 54 -2.72 -4.71 15.03
CA ASP A 54 -3.87 -4.33 15.89
C ASP A 54 -4.31 -2.87 15.66
N HIS A 55 -3.49 -2.07 14.97
CA HIS A 55 -3.68 -0.63 14.75
C HIS A 55 -3.92 -0.25 13.28
N VAL A 56 -4.31 -1.22 12.44
CA VAL A 56 -4.65 -0.98 11.03
C VAL A 56 -5.87 -0.06 10.93
N VAL A 57 -5.73 1.01 10.15
CA VAL A 57 -6.80 1.96 9.84
C VAL A 57 -7.55 1.53 8.59
N GLU A 58 -6.80 1.21 7.53
CA GLU A 58 -7.32 0.79 6.24
C GLU A 58 -6.30 -0.10 5.55
N THR A 59 -6.79 -1.06 4.77
CA THR A 59 -5.98 -1.94 3.92
C THR A 59 -6.74 -2.26 2.64
N ASN A 60 -6.00 -2.49 1.55
CA ASN A 60 -6.58 -2.96 0.31
C ASN A 60 -5.55 -3.81 -0.45
N ILE A 61 -6.05 -4.74 -1.25
CA ILE A 61 -5.27 -5.64 -2.09
C ILE A 61 -5.91 -5.74 -3.48
N SER A 62 -5.11 -5.57 -4.52
CA SER A 62 -5.59 -5.69 -5.90
C SER A 62 -4.44 -5.97 -6.87
N MET A 63 -4.77 -6.59 -8.00
CA MET A 63 -3.87 -6.59 -9.16
C MET A 63 -3.89 -5.24 -9.90
N GLY A 64 -5.04 -4.57 -9.88
CA GLY A 64 -5.27 -3.34 -10.64
C GLY A 64 -4.91 -2.07 -9.88
N PRO A 65 -5.13 -0.89 -10.50
CA PRO A 65 -4.85 0.40 -9.88
C PRO A 65 -5.61 0.56 -8.56
N MET A 66 -4.96 1.18 -7.58
CA MET A 66 -5.53 1.43 -6.26
C MET A 66 -5.24 2.83 -5.76
N TYR A 67 -6.06 3.26 -4.81
CA TYR A 67 -5.86 4.49 -4.07
C TYR A 67 -5.62 4.18 -2.59
N ALA A 68 -4.75 4.97 -1.96
CA ALA A 68 -4.53 4.96 -0.52
C ALA A 68 -4.71 6.37 0.01
N ASN A 69 -5.63 6.56 0.95
CA ASN A 69 -5.91 7.84 1.57
C ASN A 69 -5.15 8.00 2.88
N ILE A 70 -4.02 8.70 2.85
CA ILE A 70 -3.19 8.96 4.02
C ILE A 70 -3.71 10.22 4.71
N ASN A 71 -4.71 10.04 5.58
CA ASN A 71 -5.31 11.10 6.37
C ASN A 71 -4.49 11.41 7.66
N PRO A 72 -4.81 12.47 8.43
CA PRO A 72 -4.04 12.84 9.62
C PRO A 72 -3.98 11.80 10.76
N SER A 73 -4.93 10.86 10.78
CA SER A 73 -4.96 9.75 11.74
C SER A 73 -3.99 8.63 11.36
N VAL A 74 -3.54 8.57 10.10
CA VAL A 74 -2.52 7.61 9.64
C VAL A 74 -1.13 8.10 10.06
N LYS A 75 -0.37 7.21 10.70
CA LYS A 75 1.00 7.45 11.19
C LYS A 75 2.05 6.63 10.44
N ALA A 76 1.66 5.50 9.84
CA ALA A 76 2.53 4.75 8.94
C ALA A 76 1.77 4.16 7.75
N PHE A 77 2.49 3.94 6.66
CA PHE A 77 2.01 3.33 5.43
C PHE A 77 2.97 2.20 5.04
N GLU A 78 2.44 1.01 4.87
CA GLU A 78 3.18 -0.13 4.34
C GLU A 78 2.64 -0.46 2.97
N SER A 79 3.54 -0.67 2.01
CA SER A 79 3.20 -1.11 0.67
C SER A 79 4.04 -2.31 0.30
N ILE A 80 3.39 -3.34 -0.22
CA ILE A 80 3.99 -4.62 -0.54
C ILE A 80 3.63 -4.92 -1.98
N ASN A 81 4.66 -5.13 -2.80
CA ASN A 81 4.51 -5.58 -4.18
C ASN A 81 3.64 -4.65 -5.05
N CYS A 82 3.75 -3.35 -4.86
CA CYS A 82 3.03 -2.35 -5.65
C CYS A 82 3.96 -1.63 -6.64
N GLN A 83 3.38 -1.11 -7.72
CA GLN A 83 4.04 -0.07 -8.50
C GLN A 83 4.18 1.22 -7.68
N PRO A 84 5.12 2.12 -8.04
CA PRO A 84 5.28 3.38 -7.32
C PRO A 84 3.98 4.18 -7.17
N TRP A 85 3.80 4.77 -6.00
CA TRP A 85 2.64 5.58 -5.68
C TRP A 85 2.89 7.03 -6.02
N THR A 86 1.93 7.64 -6.70
CA THR A 86 1.94 9.06 -7.07
C THR A 86 0.86 9.82 -6.29
N ARG A 87 1.20 10.99 -5.75
CA ARG A 87 0.24 11.85 -5.04
C ARG A 87 -0.72 12.46 -6.04
N VAL A 88 -2.02 12.36 -5.76
CA VAL A 88 -3.10 12.88 -6.61
C VAL A 88 -3.55 14.25 -6.13
N ARG A 89 -3.60 14.46 -4.81
CA ARG A 89 -3.98 15.72 -4.15
C ARG A 89 -3.41 15.81 -2.74
#